data_AF-A0A455UC65-F1
#
_entry.id   AF-A0A455UC65-F1
#
_cell.length_a   1.000
_cell.length_b   1.000
_cell.length_c   1.000
_cell.angle_alpha   90.00
_cell.angle_beta   90.00
_cell.angle_gamma   90.00
#
_symmetry.space_group_name_H-M   'P 1'
#
loop_
_entity.id
_entity.type
_entity.pdbx_description
1 polymer ?
#
loop_
_entity_poly.entity_id
_entity_poly.type
_entity_poly.pdbx_seq_one_letter_code
_entity_poly.pdbx_strand_id
1 'polypeptide(L)'
;MLGLDTVDLARLQFATTVMYHIIFLALSIGLATYLAFLEGMWLKTGNRIYLGIYHYWLPHFAVNYAAGVVSGVIMAFEFGTNWSVFSSKAGGISGVLLTYEVVTAFSWRLGSLAS
;
A
#
# COMPACT_ATOMS: atom_id res chain seq x y z
N MET A 1 26.79 -8.87 -25.23
CA MET A 1 25.76 -8.96 -24.19
C MET A 1 25.80 -7.66 -23.43
N LEU A 2 24.66 -7.01 -23.17
CA LEU A 2 24.60 -5.68 -22.53
C LEU A 2 25.47 -5.69 -21.27
N GLY A 3 26.54 -4.88 -21.24
CA GLY A 3 27.56 -4.87 -20.18
C GLY A 3 27.05 -4.23 -18.89
N LEU A 4 25.93 -4.73 -18.38
CA LEU A 4 25.33 -4.30 -17.12
C LEU A 4 25.97 -5.07 -15.98
N ASP A 5 26.50 -4.34 -15.01
CA ASP A 5 27.03 -4.94 -13.79
C ASP A 5 25.86 -5.40 -12.90
N THR A 6 26.14 -6.34 -12.00
CA THR A 6 25.16 -6.92 -11.06
C THR A 6 24.46 -5.82 -10.24
N VAL A 7 25.19 -4.75 -9.92
CA VAL A 7 24.67 -3.58 -9.19
C VAL A 7 23.67 -2.77 -10.02
N ASP A 8 23.87 -2.63 -11.32
CA ASP A 8 22.96 -1.90 -12.20
C ASP A 8 21.64 -2.64 -12.38
N LEU A 9 21.68 -3.97 -12.47
CA LEU A 9 20.47 -4.82 -12.47
C LEU A 9 19.71 -4.70 -11.15
N ALA A 10 20.41 -4.76 -10.01
CA ALA A 10 19.79 -4.62 -8.69
C ALA A 10 19.12 -3.24 -8.50
N ARG A 11 19.71 -2.17 -9.04
CA ARG A 11 19.11 -0.82 -9.06
C ARG A 11 17.86 -0.75 -9.93
N LEU A 12 17.91 -1.30 -11.14
CA LEU A 12 16.76 -1.28 -12.06
C LEU A 12 15.59 -2.09 -11.50
N GLN A 13 15.87 -3.27 -10.93
CA GLN A 13 14.89 -4.11 -10.28
C GLN A 13 14.22 -3.34 -9.13
N PHE A 14 15.03 -2.79 -8.22
CA PHE A 14 14.52 -2.04 -7.07
C PHE A 14 13.72 -0.79 -7.49
N ALA A 15 14.21 -0.03 -8.48
CA ALA A 15 13.52 1.15 -8.98
C ALA A 15 12.14 0.79 -9.55
N THR A 16 12.05 -0.32 -10.28
CA THR A 16 10.78 -0.82 -10.84
C THR A 16 9.81 -1.19 -9.72
N THR A 17 10.26 -1.96 -8.72
CA THR A 17 9.44 -2.39 -7.58
C THR A 17 8.92 -1.18 -6.79
N VAL A 18 9.79 -0.20 -6.50
CA VAL A 18 9.41 1.03 -5.79
C VAL A 18 8.41 1.86 -6.56
N MET A 19 8.58 2.03 -7.88
CA MET A 19 7.63 2.77 -8.71
C MET A 19 6.22 2.16 -8.65
N TYR A 20 6.11 0.85 -8.81
CA TYR A 20 4.81 0.17 -8.70
C TYR A 20 4.21 0.33 -7.30
N HIS A 21 5.00 0.13 -6.25
CA HIS A 21 4.51 0.20 -4.88
C HIS A 21 3.97 1.59 -4.53
N ILE A 22 4.68 2.67 -4.90
CA ILE A 22 4.24 4.04 -4.61
C ILE A 22 2.92 4.38 -5.32
N ILE A 23 2.72 3.92 -6.56
CA ILE A 23 1.47 4.14 -7.31
C ILE A 23 0.29 3.48 -6.58
N PHE A 24 0.42 2.20 -6.23
CA PHE A 24 -0.66 1.46 -5.55
C PHE A 24 -0.92 2.01 -4.13
N LEU A 25 0.12 2.47 -3.44
CA LEU A 25 -0.01 3.12 -2.14
C LEU A 25 -0.79 4.43 -2.23
N ALA A 26 -0.39 5.33 -3.15
CA ALA A 26 -1.06 6.62 -3.34
C ALA A 26 -2.53 6.44 -3.74
N LEU A 27 -2.82 5.49 -4.63
CA LEU A 27 -4.19 5.15 -5.01
C LEU A 27 -4.99 4.59 -3.83
N SER A 28 -4.39 3.77 -2.97
CA SER A 28 -5.08 3.22 -1.79
C SER A 28 -5.47 4.31 -0.80
N ILE A 29 -4.58 5.27 -0.54
CA ILE A 29 -4.86 6.40 0.37
C ILE A 29 -5.96 7.30 -0.24
N GLY A 30 -5.90 7.58 -1.53
CA GLY A 30 -6.91 8.38 -2.23
C GLY A 30 -8.30 7.72 -2.23
N LEU A 31 -8.38 6.42 -2.55
CA LEU A 31 -9.65 5.69 -2.52
C LEU A 31 -10.19 5.51 -1.10
N ALA A 32 -9.32 5.28 -0.10
CA ALA A 32 -9.74 5.17 1.30
C ALA A 32 -10.38 6.47 1.82
N THR A 33 -9.75 7.62 1.55
CA THR A 33 -10.29 8.93 1.94
C THR A 33 -11.60 9.25 1.21
N TYR A 34 -11.72 8.88 -0.07
CA TYR A 34 -12.96 9.00 -0.83
C TYR A 34 -14.10 8.13 -0.27
N LEU A 35 -13.82 6.86 0.05
CA LEU A 35 -14.81 5.96 0.66
C LEU A 35 -15.25 6.46 2.04
N ALA A 36 -14.31 6.92 2.88
CA ALA A 36 -14.63 7.52 4.19
C ALA A 36 -15.49 8.77 4.06
N PHE A 37 -15.25 9.61 3.04
CA PHE A 37 -16.09 10.77 2.75
C PHE A 37 -17.51 10.37 2.35
N LEU A 38 -17.66 9.37 1.47
CA LEU A 38 -18.98 8.85 1.06
C LEU A 38 -19.77 8.27 2.24
N GLU A 39 -19.09 7.51 3.10
CA GLU A 39 -19.68 6.94 4.32
C GLU A 39 -20.09 8.05 5.31
N GLY A 40 -19.24 9.06 5.51
CA GLY A 40 -19.59 10.23 6.34
C GLY A 40 -20.77 11.04 5.79
N MET A 41 -20.86 11.21 4.47
CA MET A 41 -22.00 11.84 3.81
C MET A 41 -23.28 11.02 3.94
N TRP A 42 -23.18 9.68 3.85
CA TRP A 42 -24.32 8.80 4.09
C TRP A 42 -24.80 8.90 5.54
N LEU A 43 -23.91 8.86 6.53
CA LEU A 43 -24.26 9.00 7.95
C LEU A 43 -24.93 10.35 8.27
N LYS A 44 -24.47 11.43 7.62
CA LYS A 44 -25.04 12.77 7.82
C LYS A 44 -26.40 12.97 7.12
N THR A 45 -26.57 12.42 5.92
CA THR A 45 -27.70 12.74 5.04
C THR A 45 -28.76 11.64 4.98
N GLY A 46 -28.44 10.41 5.39
CA GLY A 46 -29.30 9.22 5.25
C GLY A 46 -29.54 8.78 3.79
N ASN A 47 -28.94 9.44 2.81
CA ASN A 47 -29.20 9.20 1.40
C ASN A 47 -28.47 7.94 0.90
N ARG A 48 -29.25 6.93 0.50
CA ARG A 48 -28.77 5.63 0.00
C ARG A 48 -27.91 5.71 -1.27
N ILE A 49 -27.95 6.81 -2.02
CA ILE A 49 -27.09 7.01 -3.20
C ILE A 49 -25.60 6.94 -2.81
N TYR A 50 -25.21 7.57 -1.70
CA TYR A 50 -23.82 7.53 -1.22
C TYR A 50 -23.37 6.12 -0.85
N LEU A 51 -24.26 5.32 -0.27
CA LEU A 51 -24.00 3.91 0.06
C LEU A 51 -23.87 3.03 -1.20
N GLY A 52 -24.65 3.31 -2.25
CA GLY A 52 -24.52 2.64 -3.54
C GLY A 52 -23.18 2.91 -4.21
N ILE A 53 -22.72 4.16 -4.19
CA ILE A 53 -21.40 4.55 -4.73
C ILE A 53 -20.28 3.93 -3.89
N TYR A 54 -20.42 3.92 -2.56
CA TYR A 54 -19.45 3.28 -1.66
C TYR A 54 -19.26 1.80 -2.00
N HIS A 55 -20.35 1.02 -2.11
CA HIS A 55 -20.26 -0.41 -2.44
C HIS A 55 -19.72 -0.68 -3.85
N TYR A 56 -19.93 0.22 -4.81
CA TYR A 56 -19.36 0.11 -6.15
C TYR A 56 -17.83 0.27 -6.14
N TRP A 57 -17.31 1.23 -5.38
CA TRP A 57 -15.88 1.50 -5.30
C TRP A 57 -15.12 0.58 -4.33
N LEU A 58 -15.82 -0.03 -3.37
CA LEU A 58 -15.25 -0.96 -2.39
C LEU A 58 -14.44 -2.13 -2.99
N PRO A 59 -14.92 -2.88 -4.00
CA PRO A 59 -14.13 -3.97 -4.60
C PRO A 59 -12.89 -3.47 -5.34
N HIS A 60 -12.97 -2.32 -6.00
CA HIS A 60 -11.81 -1.70 -6.67
C HIS A 60 -10.73 -1.30 -5.66
N PHE A 61 -11.14 -0.74 -4.53
CA PHE A 61 -10.25 -0.45 -3.41
C PHE A 61 -9.59 -1.72 -2.87
N ALA A 62 -10.34 -2.81 -2.69
CA ALA A 62 -9.79 -4.07 -2.18
C ALA A 62 -8.70 -4.66 -3.09
N VAL A 63 -8.91 -4.64 -4.41
CA VAL A 63 -7.92 -5.10 -5.39
C VAL A 63 -6.66 -4.23 -5.39
N ASN A 64 -6.85 -2.90 -5.41
CA ASN A 64 -5.73 -1.96 -5.39
C ASN A 64 -4.90 -2.09 -4.11
N TYR A 65 -5.58 -2.23 -2.98
CA TYR A 65 -4.96 -2.43 -1.68
C TYR A 65 -4.14 -3.73 -1.65
N ALA A 66 -4.70 -4.86 -2.11
CA ALA A 66 -3.98 -6.12 -2.19
C ALA A 66 -2.72 -6.02 -3.06
N ALA A 67 -2.78 -5.35 -4.20
CA ALA A 67 -1.61 -5.10 -5.05
C ALA A 67 -0.53 -4.24 -4.36
N GLY A 68 -0.95 -3.23 -3.59
CA GLY A 68 -0.05 -2.43 -2.75
C GLY A 68 0.66 -3.27 -1.68
N VAL A 69 -0.08 -4.13 -0.98
CA VAL A 69 0.50 -5.02 0.05
C VAL A 69 1.50 -6.00 -0.54
N VAL A 70 1.14 -6.68 -1.64
CA VAL A 70 2.02 -7.64 -2.30
C VAL A 70 3.32 -6.98 -2.79
N SER A 71 3.24 -5.79 -3.39
CA SER A 71 4.43 -5.05 -3.84
C SER A 71 5.31 -4.58 -2.69
N GLY A 72 4.73 -4.22 -1.54
CA GLY A 72 5.49 -3.84 -0.34
C GLY A 72 6.25 -5.02 0.26
N VAL A 73 5.61 -6.20 0.28
CA VAL A 73 6.25 -7.45 0.70
C VAL A 73 7.42 -7.81 -0.20
N ILE A 74 7.26 -7.70 -1.53
CA ILE A 74 8.36 -7.93 -2.49
C ILE A 74 9.52 -6.97 -2.23
N MET A 75 9.23 -5.68 -2.03
CA MET A 75 10.26 -4.69 -1.72
C MET A 75 11.02 -4.99 -0.42
N ALA A 76 10.33 -5.48 0.61
CA ALA A 76 10.96 -5.89 1.86
C ALA A 76 11.94 -7.06 1.65
N PHE A 77 11.61 -8.02 0.80
CA PHE A 77 12.53 -9.09 0.41
C PHE A 77 13.72 -8.56 -0.40
N GLU A 78 13.52 -7.61 -1.32
CA GLU A 78 14.60 -6.99 -2.10
C GLU A 78 15.58 -6.20 -1.22
N PHE A 79 15.11 -5.57 -0.14
CA PHE A 79 15.99 -4.95 0.85
C PHE A 79 16.89 -5.98 1.55
N GLY A 80 16.40 -7.21 1.77
CA GLY A 80 17.15 -8.29 2.40
C GLY A 80 18.18 -8.95 1.48
N THR A 81 17.85 -9.15 0.21
CA THR A 81 18.68 -9.90 -0.75
C THR A 81 19.68 -9.02 -1.50
N ASN A 82 19.22 -7.88 -2.03
CA ASN A 82 20.02 -7.02 -2.92
C ASN A 82 20.69 -5.84 -2.17
N TRP A 83 20.14 -5.45 -1.02
CA TRP A 83 20.56 -4.25 -0.29
C TRP A 83 20.81 -4.51 1.22
N SER A 84 21.39 -5.67 1.56
CA SER A 84 21.58 -6.13 2.95
C SER A 84 22.33 -5.13 3.85
N VAL A 85 23.34 -4.43 3.32
CA VAL A 85 24.10 -3.38 4.06
C VAL A 85 23.26 -2.13 4.32
N PHE A 86 22.36 -1.78 3.40
CA PHE A 86 21.40 -0.67 3.59
C PHE A 86 20.30 -1.07 4.57
N SER A 87 19.75 -2.29 4.45
CA SER A 87 18.75 -2.84 5.37
C SER A 87 19.27 -2.89 6.82
N SER A 88 20.54 -3.27 7.02
CA SER A 88 21.22 -3.22 8.32
C SER A 88 21.28 -1.82 8.95
N LYS A 89 21.32 -0.76 8.14
CA LYS A 89 21.48 0.64 8.62
C LYS A 89 20.18 1.43 8.66
N ALA A 90 19.27 1.21 7.72
CA ALA A 90 18.03 1.97 7.54
C ALA A 90 16.78 1.21 8.00
N GLY A 91 16.86 -0.12 8.17
CA GLY A 91 15.73 -0.99 8.54
C GLY A 91 15.08 -0.64 9.88
N GLY A 92 15.85 -0.04 10.81
CA GLY A 92 15.31 0.43 12.09
C GLY A 92 14.34 1.62 11.98
N ILE A 93 14.41 2.41 10.91
CA ILE A 93 13.54 3.58 10.69
C ILE A 93 12.44 3.24 9.68
N SER A 94 12.81 2.65 8.54
CA SER A 94 11.85 2.25 7.50
C SER A 94 10.94 1.12 7.97
N GLY A 95 11.46 0.16 8.74
CA GLY A 95 10.68 -0.95 9.32
C GLY A 95 9.65 -0.49 10.36
N VAL A 96 9.98 0.54 11.15
CA VAL A 96 9.03 1.13 12.11
C VAL A 96 7.92 1.91 11.39
N LEU A 97 8.25 2.65 10.32
CA LEU A 97 7.25 3.31 9.47
C LEU A 97 6.32 2.30 8.77
N LEU A 98 6.87 1.22 8.22
CA LEU A 98 6.09 0.14 7.59
C LEU A 98 5.22 -0.60 8.61
N THR A 99 5.74 -0.85 9.81
CA THR A 99 4.95 -1.48 10.90
C THR A 99 3.85 -0.53 11.37
N TYR A 100 4.11 0.77 11.44
CA TYR A 100 3.10 1.77 11.79
C TYR A 100 1.99 1.83 10.73
N GLU A 101 2.35 1.80 9.44
CA GLU A 101 1.41 1.74 8.33
C GLU A 101 0.57 0.46 8.37
N VAL A 102 1.19 -0.68 8.65
CA VAL A 102 0.49 -1.97 8.80
C VAL A 102 -0.44 -1.98 10.01
N VAL A 103 0.00 -1.47 11.17
CA VAL A 103 -0.81 -1.50 12.40
C VAL A 103 -1.94 -0.47 12.36
N THR A 104 -1.74 0.72 11.78
CA THR A 104 -2.81 1.73 11.71
C THR A 104 -3.80 1.48 10.56
N ALA A 105 -3.33 1.07 9.37
CA ALA A 105 -4.21 0.85 8.23
C ALA A 105 -4.97 -0.49 8.29
N PHE A 106 -4.37 -1.56 8.84
CA PHE A 106 -5.01 -2.88 8.87
C PHE A 106 -5.87 -3.10 10.12
N SER A 107 -5.46 -2.63 11.30
CA SER A 107 -6.22 -2.88 12.55
C SER A 107 -7.53 -2.11 12.61
N TRP A 108 -7.62 -0.92 12.01
CA TRP A 108 -8.86 -0.14 12.02
C TRP A 108 -9.92 -0.69 11.04
N ARG A 109 -9.50 -1.20 9.87
CA ARG A 109 -10.42 -1.72 8.84
C ARG A 109 -10.87 -3.17 9.08
N LEU A 110 -10.05 -4.01 9.73
CA LEU A 110 -10.48 -5.35 10.14
C LEU A 110 -11.45 -5.32 11.34
N GLY A 111 -11.32 -4.33 12.23
CA GLY A 111 -12.26 -4.13 13.33
C GLY A 111 -13.66 -3.69 12.88
N SER A 112 -13.76 -2.84 11.84
CA SER A 112 -15.06 -2.32 11.36
C SER A 112 -15.82 -3.27 10.43
N LEU A 113 -15.22 -4.41 10.03
CA LEU A 113 -15.87 -5.45 9.22
C LEU A 113 -16.34 -6.66 10.06
N ALA A 114 -15.98 -6.70 11.35
CA ALA A 114 -16.30 -7.79 12.28
C ALA A 114 -17.29 -7.39 13.40
N SER A 115 -17.80 -6.16 13.38
CA SER A 115 -18.90 -5.67 14.23
C SER A 115 -20.12 -5.25 13.41
#